data_AF-A0A3M2FSM8-F1
#
_entry.id   AF-A0A3M2FSM8-F1
#
_cell.length_a   1.000
_cell.length_b   1.000
_cell.length_c   1.000
_cell.angle_alpha   90.00
_cell.angle_beta   90.00
_cell.angle_gamma   90.00
#
_symmetry.space_group_name_H-M   'P 1'
#
loop_
_entity.id
_entity.type
_entity.pdbx_description
1 polymer ?
#
loop_
_entity_poly.entity_id
_entity_poly.type
_entity_poly.pdbx_seq_one_letter_code
_entity_poly.pdbx_strand_id
1 'polypeptide(L)'
;TQVVRAVEYAWIVARRGQDIADTRRAIAVERARRLAGDTELDEARRRAARAQVDAHDRLLERERATAASLARLEERLREAAARAGELALGDHGAGPGLDELVGDVDGVVDGLEALRRAVTELETPGLEAPGLEAPGGDDPRPLT
;
A
#
# COMPACT_ATOMS: atom_id res chain seq x y z
N THR A 1 -13.32 -19.57 -10.89
CA THR A 1 -12.45 -20.52 -10.14
C THR A 1 -11.62 -19.74 -9.13
N GLN A 2 -11.21 -20.33 -8.00
CA GLN A 2 -10.42 -19.64 -6.95
C GLN A 2 -9.17 -18.93 -7.47
N VAL A 3 -8.46 -19.55 -8.42
CA VAL A 3 -7.29 -18.95 -9.09
C VAL A 3 -7.62 -17.61 -9.75
N VAL A 4 -8.78 -17.48 -10.39
CA VAL A 4 -9.21 -16.22 -11.01
C VAL A 4 -9.40 -15.13 -9.96
N ARG A 5 -9.97 -15.46 -8.80
CA ARG A 5 -10.12 -14.51 -7.68
C ARG A 5 -8.76 -14.10 -7.10
N ALA A 6 -7.83 -15.05 -6.94
CA ALA A 6 -6.49 -14.75 -6.48
C ALA A 6 -5.76 -13.77 -7.42
N VAL A 7 -5.85 -13.99 -8.74
CA VAL A 7 -5.27 -13.09 -9.74
C VAL A 7 -5.90 -11.70 -9.66
N GLU A 8 -7.23 -11.62 -9.54
CA GLU A 8 -7.94 -10.36 -9.38
C GLU A 8 -7.50 -9.62 -8.10
N TYR A 9 -7.41 -10.31 -6.97
CA TYR A 9 -6.97 -9.72 -5.70
C TYR A 9 -5.52 -9.24 -5.76
N ALA A 10 -4.63 -10.04 -6.36
CA ALA A 10 -3.24 -9.63 -6.58
C ALA A 10 -3.16 -8.37 -7.45
N TRP A 11 -3.96 -8.27 -8.51
CA TRP A 11 -3.99 -7.08 -9.37
C TRP A 11 -4.50 -5.84 -8.63
N ILE A 12 -5.57 -5.96 -7.83
CA ILE A 12 -6.09 -4.86 -7.02
C ILE A 12 -5.03 -4.39 -6.00
N VAL A 13 -4.39 -5.34 -5.30
CA VAL A 13 -3.34 -5.01 -4.33
C VAL A 13 -2.15 -4.33 -5.02
N ALA A 14 -1.72 -4.81 -6.18
CA ALA A 14 -0.62 -4.21 -6.94
C ALA A 14 -0.95 -2.79 -7.39
N ARG A 15 -2.14 -2.58 -7.99
CA ARG A 15 -2.60 -1.25 -8.40
C ARG A 15 -2.66 -0.30 -7.21
N ARG A 16 -3.23 -0.75 -6.09
CA ARG A 16 -3.34 0.09 -4.89
C ARG A 16 -1.98 0.40 -4.25
N GLY A 17 -1.06 -0.56 -4.25
CA GLY A 17 0.31 -0.35 -3.83
C GLY A 17 1.02 0.70 -4.69
N GLN A 18 0.77 0.68 -6.00
CA GLN A 18 1.28 1.69 -6.92
C GLN A 18 0.71 3.09 -6.61
N ASP A 19 -0.59 3.23 -6.38
CA ASP A 19 -1.22 4.51 -5.99
C ASP A 19 -0.60 5.08 -4.70
N ILE A 20 -0.33 4.22 -3.71
CA ILE A 20 0.33 4.58 -2.45
C ILE A 20 1.76 5.07 -2.71
N ALA A 21 2.52 4.34 -3.53
CA ALA A 21 3.88 4.69 -3.87
C ALA A 21 3.96 6.03 -4.64
N ASP A 22 3.04 6.26 -5.57
CA ASP A 22 2.97 7.50 -6.34
C ASP A 22 2.58 8.69 -5.46
N THR A 23 1.58 8.51 -4.59
CA THR A 23 1.21 9.52 -3.57
C THR A 23 2.39 9.87 -2.69
N ARG A 24 3.12 8.86 -2.19
CA ARG A 24 4.32 9.06 -1.38
C ARG A 24 5.41 9.83 -2.13
N ARG A 25 5.65 9.50 -3.41
CA ARG A 25 6.64 10.17 -4.26
C ARG A 25 6.26 11.63 -4.56
N ALA A 26 4.97 11.94 -4.61
CA ALA A 26 4.50 13.31 -4.78
C ALA A 26 4.79 14.19 -3.55
N ILE A 27 4.97 13.59 -2.36
CA ILE A 27 5.41 14.33 -1.16
C ILE A 27 6.89 14.69 -1.34
N ALA A 28 7.17 15.99 -1.43
CA ALA A 28 8.53 16.53 -1.43
C ALA A 28 9.17 16.43 -0.03
N VAL A 29 9.38 15.21 0.47
CA VAL A 29 9.74 14.91 1.86
C VAL A 29 11.02 15.60 2.30
N GLU A 30 12.03 15.70 1.43
CA GLU A 30 13.28 16.40 1.76
C GLU A 30 13.07 17.90 1.95
N ARG A 31 12.15 18.51 1.18
CA ARG A 31 11.75 19.89 1.39
C ARG A 31 10.97 20.03 2.70
N ALA A 32 10.02 19.13 2.96
CA ALA A 32 9.25 19.13 4.20
C ALA A 32 10.15 18.99 5.44
N ARG A 33 11.15 18.09 5.41
CA ARG A 33 12.14 17.92 6.48
C ARG A 33 12.94 19.20 6.74
N ARG A 34 13.40 19.87 5.68
CA ARG A 34 14.09 21.17 5.82
C ARG A 34 13.19 22.22 6.47
N LEU A 35 11.96 22.37 5.97
CA LEU A 35 11.00 23.35 6.51
C LEU A 35 10.60 23.04 7.95
N ALA A 36 10.48 21.77 8.33
CA ALA A 36 10.16 21.38 9.70
C ALA A 36 11.24 21.79 10.72
N GLY A 37 12.51 21.84 10.28
CA GLY A 37 13.65 22.23 11.10
C GLY A 37 14.01 23.72 11.04
N ASP A 38 13.40 24.49 10.13
CA ASP A 38 13.71 25.90 9.94
C ASP A 38 13.03 26.78 11.01
N THR A 39 13.81 27.21 12.01
CA THR A 39 13.31 27.98 13.15
C THR A 39 12.84 29.39 12.80
N GLU A 40 13.20 29.91 11.62
CA GLU A 40 12.75 31.21 11.13
C GLU A 40 11.31 31.17 10.61
N LEU A 41 10.79 29.97 10.30
CA LEU A 41 9.39 29.79 9.91
C LEU A 41 8.46 29.81 11.12
N ASP A 42 7.26 30.36 10.89
CA ASP A 42 6.19 30.29 11.86
C ASP A 42 5.82 28.83 12.21
N GLU A 43 5.30 28.66 13.42
CA GLU A 43 4.97 27.34 13.97
C GLU A 43 3.91 26.60 13.15
N ALA A 44 2.99 27.30 12.49
CA ALA A 44 1.95 26.67 11.67
C ALA A 44 2.56 26.00 10.44
N ARG A 45 3.47 26.69 9.74
CA ARG A 45 4.22 26.14 8.59
C ARG A 45 5.12 24.99 9.00
N ARG A 46 5.82 25.11 10.14
CA ARG A 46 6.63 24.00 10.68
C ARG A 46 5.78 22.78 11.03
N ARG A 47 4.60 22.98 11.63
CA ARG A 47 3.66 21.89 11.96
C ARG A 47 3.12 21.21 10.70
N ALA A 48 2.74 21.98 9.69
CA ALA A 48 2.30 21.44 8.41
C ALA A 48 3.41 20.61 7.73
N ALA A 49 4.65 21.09 7.77
CA ALA A 49 5.81 20.36 7.24
C ALA A 49 6.07 19.04 7.99
N ARG A 50 5.96 19.03 9.33
CA ARG A 50 6.05 17.79 10.12
C ARG A 50 4.94 16.81 9.76
N ALA A 51 3.70 17.28 9.62
CA ALA A 51 2.58 16.44 9.21
C ALA A 51 2.81 15.79 7.82
N GLN A 52 3.47 16.49 6.89
CA GLN A 52 3.86 15.91 5.60
C GLN A 52 4.93 14.83 5.74
N VAL A 53 5.92 15.01 6.63
CA VAL A 53 6.92 13.98 6.94
C VAL A 53 6.25 12.76 7.56
N ASP A 54 5.39 12.96 8.56
CA ASP A 54 4.64 11.88 9.21
C ASP A 54 3.73 11.12 8.22
N ALA A 55 3.10 11.84 7.30
CA ALA A 55 2.31 11.23 6.23
C ALA A 55 3.19 10.39 5.29
N HIS A 56 4.34 10.92 4.86
CA HIS A 56 5.30 10.19 4.03
C HIS A 56 5.77 8.90 4.72
N ASP A 57 6.15 8.97 5.99
CA ASP A 57 6.71 7.83 6.72
C ASP A 57 5.66 6.74 6.96
N ARG A 58 4.40 7.12 7.26
CA ARG A 58 3.28 6.17 7.32
C ARG A 58 3.03 5.46 5.98
N LEU A 59 3.07 6.20 4.86
CA LEU A 59 2.91 5.60 3.53
C LEU A 59 4.07 4.66 3.19
N LEU A 60 5.30 4.99 3.60
CA LEU A 60 6.48 4.16 3.37
C LEU A 60 6.43 2.85 4.18
N GLU A 61 6.07 2.93 5.46
CA GLU A 61 5.88 1.74 6.30
C GLU A 61 4.82 0.81 5.70
N ARG A 62 3.74 1.41 5.19
CA ARG A 62 2.67 0.66 4.54
C ARG A 62 3.08 -0.02 3.25
N GLU A 63 3.84 0.67 2.40
CA GLU A 63 4.44 0.11 1.18
C GLU A 63 5.27 -1.14 1.54
N ARG A 64 6.14 -1.03 2.55
CA ARG A 64 6.96 -2.15 3.04
C ARG A 64 6.14 -3.30 3.60
N ALA A 65 5.10 -3.02 4.40
CA ALA A 65 4.24 -4.05 4.97
C ALA A 65 3.45 -4.81 3.90
N THR A 66 3.00 -4.11 2.86
CA THR A 66 2.30 -4.69 1.70
C THR A 66 3.26 -5.59 0.91
N ALA A 67 4.45 -5.08 0.60
CA ALA A 67 5.48 -5.84 -0.10
C ALA A 67 5.90 -7.11 0.66
N ALA A 68 6.11 -7.02 1.98
CA ALA A 68 6.46 -8.18 2.81
C ALA A 68 5.32 -9.21 2.88
N SER A 69 4.06 -8.79 2.82
CA SER A 69 2.91 -9.69 2.79
C SER A 69 2.78 -10.39 1.42
N LEU A 70 2.98 -9.67 0.32
CA LEU A 70 3.01 -10.24 -1.02
C LEU A 70 4.13 -11.28 -1.18
N ALA A 71 5.35 -10.97 -0.73
CA ALA A 71 6.48 -11.90 -0.79
C ALA A 71 6.20 -13.21 -0.03
N ARG A 72 5.55 -13.13 1.14
CA ARG A 72 5.15 -14.31 1.90
C ARG A 72 4.08 -15.14 1.18
N LEU A 73 3.10 -14.49 0.53
CA LEU A 73 2.06 -15.18 -0.23
C LEU A 73 2.62 -15.84 -1.49
N GLU A 74 3.59 -15.19 -2.15
CA GLU A 74 4.32 -15.75 -3.29
C GLU A 74 5.09 -17.00 -2.90
N GLU A 75 5.80 -16.99 -1.77
CA GLU A 75 6.53 -18.17 -1.29
C GLU A 75 5.58 -19.33 -1.01
N ARG A 76 4.47 -19.08 -0.30
CA ARG A 76 3.46 -20.12 -0.04
C ARG A 76 2.88 -20.70 -1.33
N LEU A 77 2.66 -19.85 -2.35
CA LEU A 77 2.19 -20.32 -3.66
C LEU A 77 3.25 -21.16 -4.37
N ARG A 78 4.52 -20.79 -4.28
CA ARG A 78 5.65 -21.57 -4.82
C ARG A 78 5.75 -22.94 -4.16
N GLU A 79 5.63 -23.01 -2.84
CA GLU A 79 5.60 -24.25 -2.07
C GLU A 79 4.41 -25.13 -2.47
N ALA A 80 3.21 -24.55 -2.61
CA ALA A 80 2.02 -25.28 -3.07
C ALA A 80 2.21 -25.82 -4.50
N ALA A 81 2.79 -25.02 -5.40
CA ALA A 81 3.09 -25.44 -6.76
C ALA A 81 4.13 -26.58 -6.82
N ALA A 82 5.15 -26.54 -5.96
CA ALA A 82 6.13 -27.62 -5.84
C ALA A 82 5.47 -28.92 -5.36
N ARG A 83 4.64 -28.86 -4.30
CA ARG A 83 3.86 -30.00 -3.80
C ARG A 83 2.91 -30.57 -4.86
N ALA A 84 2.25 -29.71 -5.64
CA ALA A 84 1.42 -30.13 -6.76
C ALA A 84 2.24 -30.91 -7.81
N GLY A 85 3.46 -30.47 -8.11
CA GLY A 85 4.39 -31.16 -9.00
C GLY A 85 4.81 -32.53 -8.48
N GLU A 86 5.09 -32.64 -7.18
CA GLU A 86 5.42 -33.92 -6.53
C GLU A 86 4.24 -34.90 -6.57
N LEU A 87 3.03 -34.43 -6.25
CA LEU A 87 1.80 -35.24 -6.32
C LEU A 87 1.47 -35.69 -7.75
N ALA A 88 1.75 -34.86 -8.75
CA ALA A 88 1.54 -35.23 -10.15
C ALA A 88 2.51 -36.31 -10.64
N LEU A 89 3.69 -36.43 -10.02
CA LEU A 89 4.72 -37.41 -10.36
C LEU A 89 4.64 -38.69 -9.50
N GLY A 90 4.06 -38.61 -8.30
CA GLY A 90 3.89 -39.74 -7.40
C GLY A 90 2.63 -40.56 -7.69
N ASP A 91 2.70 -41.88 -7.53
CA ASP A 91 1.55 -42.82 -7.63
C ASP A 91 0.61 -42.74 -6.39
N HIS A 92 0.51 -41.56 -5.78
CA HIS A 92 -0.24 -41.34 -4.56
C HIS A 92 -1.69 -41.07 -4.96
N GLY A 93 -2.55 -42.08 -4.82
CA GLY A 93 -3.96 -41.99 -5.14
C GLY A 93 -4.63 -40.76 -4.52
N ALA A 94 -5.64 -40.23 -5.22
CA ALA A 94 -6.43 -39.06 -4.83
C ALA A 94 -6.97 -39.21 -3.40
N GLY A 95 -6.37 -38.47 -2.46
CA GLY A 95 -6.78 -38.49 -1.07
C GLY A 95 -6.09 -37.38 -0.28
N PRO A 96 -5.27 -37.70 0.73
CA PRO A 96 -4.83 -36.72 1.73
C PRO A 96 -3.92 -35.61 1.18
N GLY A 97 -3.02 -35.91 0.24
CA GLY A 97 -2.11 -34.89 -0.32
C GLY A 97 -2.81 -33.87 -1.21
N LEU A 98 -3.91 -34.25 -1.86
CA LEU A 98 -4.67 -33.33 -2.72
C LEU A 98 -5.51 -32.35 -1.89
N ASP A 99 -6.10 -32.84 -0.79
CA ASP A 99 -6.88 -32.00 0.14
C ASP A 99 -5.99 -30.99 0.87
N GLU A 100 -4.77 -31.37 1.26
CA GLU A 100 -3.78 -30.46 1.85
C GLU A 100 -3.36 -29.37 0.86
N LEU A 101 -3.11 -29.75 -0.40
CA LEU A 101 -2.78 -28.80 -1.46
C LEU A 101 -3.92 -27.79 -1.72
N VAL A 102 -5.17 -28.26 -1.72
CA VAL A 102 -6.34 -27.36 -1.83
C VAL A 102 -6.38 -26.39 -0.65
N GLY A 103 -6.15 -26.88 0.58
CA GLY A 103 -6.08 -26.04 1.78
C GLY A 103 -4.98 -24.97 1.72
N ASP A 104 -3.81 -25.32 1.18
CA ASP A 104 -2.71 -24.36 1.00
C ASP A 104 -3.05 -23.24 0.01
N VAL A 105 -3.63 -23.62 -1.14
CA VAL A 105 -4.07 -22.66 -2.16
C VAL A 105 -5.18 -21.75 -1.61
N ASP A 106 -6.13 -22.31 -0.85
CA ASP A 106 -7.18 -21.54 -0.17
C ASP A 106 -6.58 -20.54 0.81
N GLY A 107 -5.59 -20.96 1.60
CA GLY A 107 -4.89 -20.08 2.53
C GLY A 107 -4.09 -18.96 1.85
N VAL A 108 -3.67 -19.13 0.59
CA VAL A 108 -3.06 -18.04 -0.22
C VAL A 108 -4.14 -17.09 -0.73
N VAL A 109 -5.26 -17.61 -1.22
CA VAL A 109 -6.40 -16.82 -1.71
C VAL A 109 -6.95 -15.93 -0.58
N ASP A 110 -7.16 -16.51 0.61
CA ASP A 110 -7.65 -15.80 1.80
C ASP A 110 -6.65 -14.72 2.25
N GLY A 111 -5.36 -15.01 2.17
CA GLY A 111 -4.31 -14.04 2.47
C GLY A 111 -4.29 -12.86 1.49
N LEU A 112 -4.49 -13.12 0.20
CA LEU A 112 -4.64 -12.07 -0.82
C LEU A 112 -5.92 -11.26 -0.61
N GLU A 113 -7.02 -11.90 -0.22
CA GLU A 113 -8.26 -11.19 0.09
C GLU A 113 -8.10 -10.28 1.32
N ALA A 114 -7.49 -10.78 2.39
CA ALA A 114 -7.21 -10.00 3.58
C ALA A 114 -6.33 -8.79 3.26
N LEU A 115 -5.30 -8.98 2.44
CA LEU A 115 -4.45 -7.90 1.98
C LEU A 115 -5.21 -6.89 1.12
N ARG A 116 -6.07 -7.35 0.20
CA ARG A 116 -6.96 -6.51 -0.61
C ARG A 116 -7.82 -5.62 0.29
N ARG A 117 -8.52 -6.20 1.27
CA ARG A 117 -9.37 -5.46 2.20
C ARG A 117 -8.56 -4.42 2.96
N ALA A 118 -7.40 -4.82 3.51
CA ALA A 118 -6.53 -3.90 4.21
C ALA A 118 -6.14 -2.70 3.35
N VAL A 119 -5.71 -2.90 2.09
CA VAL A 119 -5.30 -1.79 1.21
C VAL A 119 -6.46 -0.89 0.76
N THR A 120 -7.68 -1.44 0.62
CA THR A 120 -8.91 -0.72 0.24
C THR A 120 -9.52 0.08 1.38
N GLU A 121 -9.53 -0.41 2.62
CA GLU A 121 -10.17 0.26 3.77
C GLU A 121 -9.52 1.60 4.16
N LEU A 122 -8.37 1.96 3.58
CA LEU A 122 -7.69 3.22 3.90
C LEU A 122 -8.16 4.45 3.10
N GLU A 123 -9.27 4.39 2.36
CA GLU A 123 -9.86 5.59 1.73
C GLU A 123 -10.68 6.48 2.66
N THR A 124 -10.82 6.14 3.95
CA THR A 124 -11.48 6.98 4.95
C THR A 124 -10.60 7.05 6.20
N PRO A 125 -9.71 8.05 6.27
CA PRO A 125 -10.09 9.29 6.93
C PRO A 125 -9.48 10.58 6.32
N GLY A 126 -10.34 11.53 5.94
CA GLY A 126 -10.13 12.95 6.21
C GLY A 126 -8.88 13.64 5.68
N LEU A 127 -8.49 13.40 4.41
CA LEU A 127 -7.60 14.32 3.68
C LEU A 127 -8.40 15.50 3.11
N GLU A 128 -9.11 16.22 3.98
CA GLU A 128 -9.33 17.64 3.73
C GLU A 128 -7.98 18.31 3.97
N ALA A 129 -7.21 18.51 2.89
CA ALA A 129 -6.05 19.37 2.94
C ALA A 129 -6.52 20.75 3.43
N PRO A 130 -6.04 21.27 4.56
CA PRO A 130 -6.29 22.66 4.91
C PRO A 130 -5.70 23.49 3.78
N GLY A 131 -6.55 24.33 3.18
CA GLY A 131 -6.24 25.13 2.00
C GLY A 131 -4.87 25.79 2.10
N LEU A 132 -3.98 25.40 1.17
CA LEU A 132 -2.92 26.29 0.73
C LEU A 132 -3.59 27.27 -0.25
N GLU A 133 -4.26 28.29 0.29
CA GLU A 133 -4.45 29.52 -0.46
C GLU A 133 -3.05 30.00 -0.89
N ALA A 134 -2.82 30.01 -2.20
CA ALA A 134 -1.65 30.64 -2.77
C ALA A 134 -1.65 32.13 -2.35
N PRO A 135 -0.57 32.65 -1.76
CA PRO A 135 -0.50 34.08 -1.49
C PRO A 135 -0.24 34.80 -2.81
N GLY A 136 -1.25 35.49 -3.34
CA GLY A 136 -1.02 36.44 -4.42
C GLY A 136 -2.25 36.73 -5.27
N GLY A 137 -2.96 37.81 -4.94
CA GLY A 137 -3.94 38.37 -5.85
C GLY A 137 -4.92 39.39 -5.31
N ASP A 138 -4.61 40.13 -4.24
CA ASP A 138 -5.38 41.33 -3.88
C ASP A 138 -4.43 42.50 -3.72
N ASP A 139 -4.20 43.20 -4.84
CA ASP A 139 -3.56 44.51 -4.88
C ASP A 139 -4.67 45.56 -5.03
N PRO A 140 -5.09 46.22 -3.93
CA PRO A 140 -6.00 47.35 -4.03
C PRO A 140 -5.18 48.59 -4.40
N ARG A 141 -5.13 48.93 -5.69
CA ARG A 141 -4.63 50.27 -6.09
C ARG A 141 -5.68 51.33 -5.72
N PRO A 142 -5.35 52.33 -4.90
CA PRO A 142 -6.20 53.50 -4.75
C PRO A 142 -6.04 54.40 -5.99
N LEU A 143 -7.16 54.73 -6.64
CA LEU A 143 -7.20 55.81 -7.62
C LEU A 143 -7.32 57.14 -6.84
N THR A 144 -6.22 57.87 -6.74
CA THR A 144 -6.19 59.34 -6.65
C THR A 144 -5.71 59.89 -7.98
#